data_AF-A0A691X3D6-F1
#
_entry.id   AF-A0A691X3D6-F1
#
_cell.length_a   1.000
_cell.length_b   1.000
_cell.length_c   1.000
_cell.angle_alpha   90.00
_cell.angle_beta   90.00
_cell.angle_gamma   90.00
#
_symmetry.space_group_name_H-M   'P 1'
#
loop_
_entity.id
_entity.type
_entity.pdbx_description
1 polymer ?
#
loop_
_entity_poly.entity_id
_entity_poly.type
_entity_poly.pdbx_seq_one_letter_code
_entity_poly.pdbx_strand_id
1 'polypeptide(L)'
;KGGYITYLKRLSDNEVIAFAKPDWNLELTLFQDSNGDQYYWNREGLVRFGGMCGIDTTNCLVNGKHTYTNQQRLWETMSIVGDDPYRNFLGYTVKRNIGISNLGKRFVYFSYGVAVINEQSGSWYRVKSSPVLNNYRVVKEISSNYKDFLERYLGGYSIK
;
A
#
# COMPACT_ATOMS: atom_id res chain seq x y z
N LYS A 1 0.05 -15.34 -8.35
CA LYS A 1 -1.13 -14.57 -8.82
C LYS A 1 -0.63 -13.14 -8.97
N GLY A 2 -0.75 -12.51 -10.14
CA GLY A 2 -0.44 -11.09 -10.27
C GLY A 2 -1.35 -10.21 -9.39
N GLY A 3 -0.89 -9.00 -9.14
CA GLY A 3 -1.51 -8.01 -8.26
C GLY A 3 -0.71 -7.91 -6.98
N TYR A 4 -0.39 -6.68 -6.55
CA TYR A 4 0.30 -6.51 -5.28
C TYR A 4 -0.47 -7.21 -4.16
N ILE A 5 0.24 -7.98 -3.35
CA ILE A 5 -0.35 -8.71 -2.25
C ILE A 5 -0.56 -7.71 -1.11
N THR A 6 -1.79 -7.66 -0.59
CA THR A 6 -2.09 -6.80 0.55
C THR A 6 -1.77 -7.54 1.84
N TYR A 7 -0.88 -6.97 2.64
CA TYR A 7 -0.52 -7.49 3.96
C TYR A 7 -1.08 -6.60 5.06
N LEU A 8 -1.28 -7.21 6.23
CA LEU A 8 -1.83 -6.55 7.41
C LEU A 8 -0.79 -6.50 8.52
N LYS A 9 -0.67 -5.36 9.20
CA LYS A 9 0.16 -5.23 10.40
C LYS A 9 -0.45 -4.27 11.41
N ARG A 10 -0.39 -4.62 12.69
CA ARG A 10 -0.71 -3.68 13.78
C ARG A 10 0.42 -2.66 13.89
N LEU A 11 0.07 -1.37 13.88
CA LEU A 11 0.99 -0.26 14.14
C LEU A 11 0.98 0.14 15.62
N SER A 12 -0.16 -0.04 16.28
CA SER A 12 -0.36 0.08 17.73
C SER A 12 -1.59 -0.74 18.14
N ASP A 13 -1.95 -0.71 19.43
CA ASP A 13 -3.14 -1.41 19.94
C ASP A 13 -4.42 -1.01 19.20
N ASN A 14 -4.51 0.26 18.80
CA ASN A 14 -5.69 0.85 18.20
C ASN A 14 -5.50 1.23 16.73
N GLU A 15 -4.39 0.83 16.09
CA GLU A 15 -4.12 1.19 14.70
C GLU A 15 -3.54 0.03 13.90
N VAL A 16 -4.08 -0.16 12.70
CA VAL A 16 -3.68 -1.21 11.75
C VAL A 16 -3.39 -0.59 10.39
N ILE A 17 -2.42 -1.17 9.67
CA ILE A 17 -2.12 -0.87 8.28
C ILE A 17 -2.47 -2.06 7.39
N ALA A 18 -3.05 -1.78 6.24
CA ALA A 18 -3.05 -2.65 5.07
C ALA A 18 -2.12 -2.05 4.02
N PHE A 19 -1.11 -2.78 3.55
CA PHE A 19 -0.09 -2.25 2.64
C PHE A 19 0.11 -3.13 1.41
N ALA A 20 0.41 -2.48 0.28
CA ALA A 20 0.65 -3.12 -1.01
C ALA A 20 2.10 -3.57 -1.14
N LYS A 21 2.33 -4.88 -1.20
CA LYS A 21 3.63 -5.45 -1.53
C LYS A 21 3.63 -5.93 -2.98
N PRO A 22 4.34 -5.25 -3.89
CA PRO A 22 4.41 -5.68 -5.27
C PRO A 22 5.20 -6.99 -5.43
N ASP A 23 4.80 -7.82 -6.38
CA ASP A 23 5.58 -8.96 -6.84
C ASP A 23 6.79 -8.45 -7.64
N TRP A 24 8.00 -8.82 -7.20
CA TRP A 24 9.22 -8.32 -7.82
C TRP A 24 9.37 -8.78 -9.28
N ASN A 25 8.96 -10.01 -9.58
CA ASN A 25 9.16 -10.60 -10.91
C ASN A 25 8.07 -10.14 -11.89
N LEU A 26 6.83 -10.04 -11.41
CA LEU A 26 5.66 -9.78 -12.25
C LEU A 26 5.29 -8.31 -12.34
N GLU A 27 5.54 -7.52 -11.29
CA GLU A 27 5.14 -6.10 -11.23
C GLU A 27 6.34 -5.19 -11.39
N LEU A 28 7.38 -5.35 -10.57
CA LEU A 28 8.56 -4.48 -10.70
C LEU A 28 9.41 -4.84 -11.91
N THR A 29 9.30 -6.09 -12.39
CA THR A 29 10.14 -6.74 -13.41
C THR A 29 11.61 -6.80 -13.02
N LEU A 30 12.35 -7.68 -13.68
CA LEU A 30 13.81 -7.75 -13.56
C LEU A 30 14.44 -7.40 -14.89
N PHE A 31 15.59 -6.74 -14.85
CA PHE A 31 16.40 -6.57 -16.05
C PHE A 31 17.32 -7.78 -16.21
N GLN A 32 17.49 -8.23 -17.45
CA GLN A 32 18.40 -9.31 -17.79
C GLN A 32 19.59 -8.73 -18.53
N ASP A 33 20.80 -9.08 -18.10
CA ASP A 33 22.03 -8.68 -18.80
C ASP A 33 22.32 -9.57 -20.02
N SER A 34 23.42 -9.31 -20.71
CA SER A 34 23.84 -10.09 -21.89
C SER A 34 24.22 -11.54 -21.58
N ASN A 35 24.53 -11.86 -20.32
CA ASN A 35 24.90 -13.20 -19.88
C ASN A 35 23.69 -14.01 -19.42
N GLY A 36 22.52 -13.37 -19.31
CA GLY A 36 21.28 -13.98 -18.86
C GLY A 36 21.00 -13.79 -17.37
N ASP A 37 21.85 -13.05 -16.65
CA ASP A 37 21.70 -12.79 -15.22
C ASP A 37 20.61 -11.73 -14.98
N GLN A 38 19.82 -11.92 -13.91
CA GLN A 38 18.69 -11.05 -13.57
C GLN A 38 18.99 -10.13 -12.39
N TYR A 39 18.56 -8.88 -12.51
CA TYR A 39 18.84 -7.83 -11.54
C TYR A 39 17.65 -6.91 -11.31
N TYR A 40 17.61 -6.29 -10.13
CA TYR A 40 16.62 -5.28 -9.79
C TYR A 40 16.86 -3.99 -10.56
N TRP A 41 15.78 -3.38 -11.05
CA TRP A 41 15.84 -2.06 -11.62
C TRP A 41 16.19 -1.01 -10.56
N ASN A 42 17.06 -0.07 -10.95
CA ASN A 42 17.19 1.21 -10.27
C ASN A 42 15.94 2.09 -10.51
N ARG A 43 15.91 3.30 -9.92
CA ARG A 43 14.77 4.23 -10.06
C ARG A 43 14.39 4.48 -11.53
N GLU A 44 15.37 4.74 -12.39
CA GLU A 44 15.13 5.04 -13.81
C GLU A 44 14.54 3.85 -14.57
N GLY A 45 15.06 2.64 -14.30
CA GLY A 45 14.53 1.40 -14.85
C GLY A 45 13.09 1.14 -14.40
N LEU A 46 12.80 1.32 -13.10
CA LEU A 46 11.45 1.17 -12.56
C LEU A 46 10.46 2.15 -13.18
N VAL A 47 10.87 3.42 -13.37
CA VAL A 47 10.01 4.43 -14.03
C VAL A 47 9.68 4.02 -15.47
N ARG A 48 10.60 3.40 -16.19
CA ARG A 48 10.42 3.03 -17.61
C ARG A 48 9.72 1.69 -17.81
N PHE A 49 10.05 0.69 -17.00
CA PHE A 49 9.73 -0.71 -17.26
C PHE A 49 8.84 -1.34 -16.19
N GLY A 50 8.92 -0.87 -14.94
CA GLY A 50 8.13 -1.39 -13.84
C GLY A 50 6.67 -0.94 -13.87
N GLY A 51 5.84 -1.61 -13.08
CA GLY A 51 4.47 -1.22 -12.80
C GLY A 51 3.96 -1.89 -11.53
N MET A 52 2.74 -1.57 -11.13
CA MET A 52 1.98 -2.32 -10.13
C MET A 52 0.60 -2.57 -10.71
N CYS A 53 0.18 -3.82 -10.80
CA CYS A 53 -1.19 -4.14 -11.22
C CYS A 53 -2.14 -4.07 -10.03
N GLY A 54 -3.42 -3.92 -10.33
CA GLY A 54 -4.42 -3.78 -9.27
C GLY A 54 -4.56 -5.06 -8.43
N ILE A 55 -5.21 -4.91 -7.29
CA ILE A 55 -5.63 -6.04 -6.44
C ILE A 55 -6.37 -7.08 -7.32
N ASP A 56 -6.11 -8.37 -7.06
CA ASP A 56 -6.66 -9.54 -7.76
C ASP A 56 -6.34 -9.65 -9.26
N THR A 57 -5.45 -8.80 -9.81
CA THR A 57 -5.11 -8.81 -11.23
C THR A 57 -4.04 -9.83 -11.58
N THR A 58 -4.43 -11.02 -12.02
CA THR A 58 -3.48 -12.12 -12.27
C THR A 58 -2.40 -11.86 -13.32
N ASN A 59 -2.67 -11.03 -14.34
CA ASN A 59 -1.70 -10.68 -15.38
C ASN A 59 -1.37 -9.19 -15.36
N CYS A 60 -0.13 -8.86 -14.98
CA CYS A 60 0.34 -7.48 -14.88
C CYS A 60 0.74 -6.87 -16.25
N LEU A 61 1.03 -7.72 -17.23
CA LEU A 61 1.60 -7.35 -18.52
C LEU A 61 0.59 -7.55 -19.66
N VAL A 62 0.46 -6.54 -20.50
CA VAL A 62 -0.26 -6.60 -21.78
C VAL A 62 0.79 -6.54 -22.88
N ASN A 63 0.87 -7.59 -23.71
CA ASN A 63 1.91 -7.73 -24.75
C ASN A 63 3.34 -7.56 -24.20
N GLY A 64 3.60 -8.14 -23.02
CA GLY A 64 4.90 -8.07 -22.36
C GLY A 64 5.25 -6.73 -21.71
N LYS A 65 4.30 -5.80 -21.60
CA LYS A 65 4.53 -4.46 -21.02
C LYS A 65 3.46 -4.08 -20.00
N HIS A 66 3.85 -3.28 -19.03
CA HIS A 66 2.90 -2.64 -18.14
C HIS A 66 2.04 -1.63 -18.89
N THR A 67 0.74 -1.59 -18.58
CA THR A 67 -0.13 -0.51 -19.02
C THR A 67 0.24 0.79 -18.33
N TYR A 68 -0.15 1.93 -18.89
CA TYR A 68 0.03 3.23 -18.25
C TYR A 68 -0.56 3.26 -16.83
N THR A 69 -1.72 2.65 -16.61
CA THR A 69 -2.34 2.58 -15.27
C THR A 69 -1.48 1.79 -14.28
N ASN A 70 -0.83 0.70 -14.73
CA ASN A 70 0.06 -0.06 -13.87
C ASN A 70 1.34 0.73 -13.55
N GLN A 71 1.91 1.42 -14.53
CA GLN A 71 3.04 2.32 -14.33
C GLN A 71 2.69 3.46 -13.38
N GLN A 72 1.51 4.07 -13.53
CA GLN A 72 1.04 5.15 -12.68
C GLN A 72 0.96 4.72 -11.20
N ARG A 73 0.48 3.51 -10.89
CA ARG A 73 0.47 2.99 -9.51
C ARG A 73 1.87 2.92 -8.92
N LEU A 74 2.85 2.46 -9.71
CA LEU A 74 4.24 2.39 -9.28
C LEU A 74 4.83 3.80 -9.07
N TRP A 75 4.61 4.72 -10.01
CA TRP A 75 5.12 6.09 -9.90
C TRP A 75 4.55 6.83 -8.69
N GLU A 76 3.25 6.70 -8.45
CA GLU A 76 2.59 7.22 -7.24
C GLU A 76 3.20 6.59 -5.99
N THR A 77 3.46 5.29 -5.98
CA THR A 77 4.09 4.63 -4.83
C THR A 77 5.52 5.16 -4.61
N MET A 78 6.34 5.23 -5.66
CA MET A 78 7.73 5.69 -5.63
C MET A 78 7.88 7.19 -5.33
N SER A 79 6.84 8.00 -5.53
CA SER A 79 6.85 9.40 -5.10
C SER A 79 6.85 9.54 -3.58
N ILE A 80 6.43 8.48 -2.86
CA ILE A 80 6.36 8.43 -1.39
C ILE A 80 7.45 7.55 -0.81
N VAL A 81 7.62 6.34 -1.33
CA VAL A 81 8.57 5.36 -0.77
C VAL A 81 10.02 5.57 -1.22
N GLY A 82 10.25 6.50 -2.15
CA GLY A 82 11.58 6.81 -2.67
C GLY A 82 12.08 5.76 -3.67
N ASP A 83 13.37 5.42 -3.56
CA ASP A 83 14.09 4.57 -4.52
C ASP A 83 14.08 3.08 -4.17
N ASP A 84 13.44 2.71 -3.06
CA ASP A 84 13.39 1.33 -2.58
C ASP A 84 11.94 0.84 -2.39
N PRO A 85 11.18 0.67 -3.50
CA PRO A 85 9.87 0.03 -3.47
C PRO A 85 9.93 -1.49 -3.27
N TYR A 86 11.14 -2.05 -3.12
CA TYR A 86 11.34 -3.48 -2.83
C TYR A 86 11.22 -3.79 -1.34
N ARG A 87 11.49 -2.81 -0.47
CA ARG A 87 11.44 -2.97 0.99
C ARG A 87 10.45 -2.03 1.67
N ASN A 88 10.08 -0.93 1.02
CA ASN A 88 9.18 0.08 1.57
C ASN A 88 7.84 0.06 0.84
N PHE A 89 6.78 -0.14 1.59
CA PHE A 89 5.44 -0.37 1.04
C PHE A 89 4.45 0.68 1.52
N LEU A 90 3.74 1.30 0.58
CA LEU A 90 2.69 2.26 0.86
C LEU A 90 1.43 1.51 1.33
N GLY A 91 0.80 2.03 2.37
CA GLY A 91 -0.41 1.41 2.92
C GLY A 91 -1.42 2.39 3.48
N TYR A 92 -2.65 1.93 3.53
CA TYR A 92 -3.79 2.59 4.15
C TYR A 92 -3.87 2.21 5.62
N THR A 93 -4.01 3.20 6.50
CA THR A 93 -4.13 2.96 7.95
C THR A 93 -5.53 3.28 8.45
N VAL A 94 -5.97 2.48 9.42
CA VAL A 94 -7.21 2.71 10.17
C VAL A 94 -6.84 2.77 11.65
N LYS A 95 -7.24 3.83 12.33
CA LYS A 95 -7.08 4.01 13.76
C LYS A 95 -8.44 4.12 14.43
N ARG A 96 -8.68 3.31 15.44
CA ARG A 96 -9.88 3.35 16.27
C ARG A 96 -9.67 4.33 17.42
N ASN A 97 -10.66 5.18 17.66
CA ASN A 97 -10.65 6.17 18.72
C ASN A 97 -11.94 6.06 19.55
N ILE A 98 -11.88 6.50 20.81
CA ILE A 98 -13.04 6.64 21.67
C ILE A 98 -13.19 8.12 22.02
N GLY A 99 -14.25 8.73 21.51
CA GLY A 99 -14.64 10.11 21.84
C GLY A 99 -15.63 10.14 22.99
N ILE A 100 -15.80 11.33 23.58
CA ILE A 100 -16.86 11.63 24.55
C ILE A 100 -17.70 12.75 23.95
N SER A 101 -18.99 12.52 23.78
CA SER A 101 -19.93 13.53 23.26
C SER A 101 -20.17 14.62 24.29
N ASN A 102 -20.78 15.73 23.86
CA ASN A 102 -21.17 16.83 24.75
C ASN A 102 -22.16 16.41 25.86
N LEU A 103 -22.79 15.23 25.73
CA LEU A 103 -23.67 14.62 26.73
C LEU A 103 -22.95 13.62 27.66
N GLY A 104 -21.62 13.57 27.63
CA GLY A 104 -20.80 12.63 28.43
C GLY A 104 -20.82 11.18 27.92
N LYS A 105 -21.58 10.88 26.85
CA LYS A 105 -21.66 9.52 26.29
C LYS A 105 -20.42 9.22 25.45
N ARG A 106 -19.75 8.10 25.75
CA ARG A 106 -18.64 7.56 24.95
C ARG A 106 -19.16 7.10 23.57
N PHE A 107 -18.35 7.26 22.54
CA PHE A 107 -18.64 6.73 21.20
C PHE A 107 -17.34 6.34 20.49
N VAL A 108 -17.43 5.36 19.59
CA VAL A 108 -16.30 4.93 18.76
C VAL A 108 -16.32 5.67 17.44
N TYR A 109 -15.16 6.12 16.98
CA TYR A 109 -14.97 6.62 15.63
C TYR A 109 -13.61 6.19 15.07
N PHE A 110 -13.51 6.15 13.74
CA PHE A 110 -12.29 5.76 13.05
C PHE A 110 -11.67 6.96 12.35
N SER A 111 -10.34 7.03 12.39
CA SER A 111 -9.56 7.94 11.57
C SER A 111 -8.72 7.14 10.58
N TYR A 112 -8.48 7.74 9.42
CA TYR A 112 -7.82 7.08 8.30
C TYR A 112 -6.57 7.84 7.91
N GLY A 113 -5.59 7.12 7.38
CA GLY A 113 -4.35 7.74 6.96
C GLY A 113 -3.56 6.88 6.00
N VAL A 114 -2.35 7.35 5.73
CA VAL A 114 -1.39 6.65 4.90
C VAL A 114 -0.09 6.54 5.66
N ALA A 115 0.55 5.38 5.57
CA ALA A 115 1.86 5.14 6.12
C ALA A 115 2.70 4.34 5.13
N VAL A 116 4.02 4.46 5.28
CA VAL A 116 4.97 3.57 4.63
C VAL A 116 5.52 2.64 5.68
N ILE A 117 5.60 1.36 5.34
CA ILE A 117 6.20 0.34 6.18
C ILE A 117 7.44 -0.23 5.51
N ASN A 118 8.52 -0.33 6.25
CA ASN A 118 9.66 -1.13 5.87
C ASN A 118 9.43 -2.55 6.42
N GLU A 119 9.27 -3.53 5.54
CA GLU A 119 8.96 -4.90 6.00
C GLU A 119 10.15 -5.55 6.70
N GLN A 120 11.38 -5.26 6.25
CA GLN A 120 12.60 -5.87 6.77
C GLN A 120 12.89 -5.43 8.22
N SER A 121 12.86 -4.12 8.49
CA SER A 121 13.09 -3.59 9.85
C SER A 121 11.81 -3.56 10.68
N GLY A 122 10.66 -3.67 10.04
CA GLY A 122 9.36 -3.46 10.65
C GLY A 122 9.05 -2.01 11.00
N SER A 123 9.95 -1.06 10.72
CA SER A 123 9.74 0.37 10.97
C SER A 123 8.67 0.93 10.03
N TRP A 124 8.03 2.01 10.46
CA TRP A 124 7.03 2.68 9.64
C TRP A 124 7.01 4.18 9.93
N TYR A 125 6.54 4.96 8.97
CA TYR A 125 6.33 6.39 9.15
C TYR A 125 5.02 6.85 8.53
N ARG A 126 4.46 7.93 9.08
CA ARG A 126 3.21 8.54 8.61
C ARG A 126 3.47 9.41 7.40
N VAL A 127 2.61 9.28 6.39
CA VAL A 127 2.57 10.20 5.25
C VAL A 127 1.52 11.28 5.54
N LYS A 128 1.97 12.51 5.80
CA LYS A 128 1.09 13.65 6.10
C LYS A 128 0.61 14.33 4.81
N SER A 129 -0.22 13.65 4.02
CA SER A 129 -0.71 14.18 2.74
C SER A 129 -2.12 13.69 2.43
N SER A 130 -3.10 14.61 2.51
CA SER A 130 -4.48 14.34 2.09
C SER A 130 -4.59 13.96 0.61
N PRO A 131 -3.84 14.58 -0.33
CA PRO A 131 -3.81 14.12 -1.72
C PRO A 131 -3.41 12.65 -1.87
N VAL A 132 -2.43 12.16 -1.11
CA VAL A 132 -2.01 10.75 -1.17
C VAL A 132 -3.14 9.85 -0.69
N LEU A 133 -3.78 10.19 0.43
CA LEU A 133 -4.92 9.42 0.95
C LEU A 133 -6.09 9.34 -0.04
N ASN A 134 -6.40 10.45 -0.70
CA ASN A 134 -7.64 10.59 -1.46
C ASN A 134 -7.50 10.27 -2.95
N ASN A 135 -6.29 10.40 -3.52
CA ASN A 135 -6.10 10.34 -4.97
C ASN A 135 -5.18 9.20 -5.42
N TYR A 136 -4.30 8.68 -4.57
CA TYR A 136 -3.37 7.64 -5.02
C TYR A 136 -4.10 6.32 -5.18
N ARG A 137 -3.95 5.73 -6.37
CA ARG A 137 -4.74 4.59 -6.82
C ARG A 137 -4.56 3.39 -5.91
N VAL A 138 -3.31 3.07 -5.54
CA VAL A 138 -2.99 1.96 -4.61
C VAL A 138 -3.71 2.14 -3.27
N VAL A 139 -3.68 3.34 -2.69
CA VAL A 139 -4.34 3.64 -1.41
C VAL A 139 -5.86 3.54 -1.54
N LYS A 140 -6.42 4.02 -2.64
CA LYS A 140 -7.87 3.94 -2.93
C LYS A 140 -8.34 2.51 -3.13
N GLU A 141 -7.55 1.69 -3.80
CA GLU A 141 -7.83 0.27 -4.00
C GLU A 141 -7.75 -0.49 -2.68
N ILE A 142 -6.73 -0.26 -1.85
CA ILE A 142 -6.65 -0.89 -0.51
C ILE A 142 -7.83 -0.45 0.36
N SER A 143 -8.10 0.86 0.46
CA SER A 143 -9.19 1.37 1.30
C SER A 143 -10.55 0.82 0.89
N SER A 144 -10.85 0.74 -0.42
CA SER A 144 -12.13 0.22 -0.91
C SER A 144 -12.32 -1.27 -0.61
N ASN A 145 -11.24 -2.04 -0.56
CA ASN A 145 -11.30 -3.49 -0.32
C ASN A 145 -11.20 -3.87 1.17
N TYR A 146 -10.48 -3.08 1.97
CA TYR A 146 -10.10 -3.50 3.34
C TYR A 146 -10.67 -2.63 4.45
N LYS A 147 -11.24 -1.44 4.19
CA LYS A 147 -11.69 -0.52 5.26
C LYS A 147 -12.58 -1.22 6.30
N ASP A 148 -13.69 -1.82 5.88
CA ASP A 148 -14.66 -2.43 6.80
C ASP A 148 -14.08 -3.66 7.53
N PHE A 149 -13.12 -4.35 6.89
CA PHE A 149 -12.37 -5.42 7.53
C PHE A 149 -11.48 -4.87 8.65
N LEU A 150 -10.73 -3.79 8.39
CA LEU A 150 -9.81 -3.19 9.36
C LEU A 150 -10.55 -2.58 10.56
N GLU A 151 -11.70 -1.94 10.32
CA GLU A 151 -12.55 -1.43 11.40
C GLU A 151 -13.05 -2.54 12.32
N ARG A 152 -13.52 -3.66 11.75
CA ARG A 152 -13.93 -4.85 12.50
C ARG A 152 -12.75 -5.49 13.23
N TYR A 153 -11.58 -5.56 12.59
CA TYR A 153 -10.35 -6.09 13.19
C TYR A 153 -9.91 -5.31 14.44
N LEU A 154 -10.26 -4.01 14.49
CA LEU A 154 -10.04 -3.15 15.66
C LEU A 154 -11.19 -3.18 16.68
N GLY A 155 -12.18 -4.06 16.52
CA GLY A 155 -13.32 -4.21 17.43
C GLY A 155 -14.59 -3.46 17.03
N GLY A 156 -14.61 -2.85 15.84
CA GLY A 156 -15.78 -2.17 15.31
C GLY A 156 -16.27 -1.00 16.18
N TYR A 157 -17.55 -0.65 16.02
CA TYR A 157 -18.20 0.46 16.73
C TYR A 157 -18.64 0.12 18.16
N SER A 158 -18.42 -1.12 18.62
CA SER A 158 -18.76 -1.53 19.98
C SER A 158 -17.86 -0.82 20.99
N ILE A 159 -18.44 -0.33 22.09
CA ILE A 159 -17.68 0.18 23.24
C ILE A 159 -17.49 -1.01 24.17
N LYS A 160 -16.27 -1.55 24.23
CA LYS A 160 -15.86 -2.49 25.27
C LYS A 160 -15.43 -1.72 26.52
#